data_AF-A0A9E2IWL5-F1
#
_entry.id   AF-A0A9E2IWL5-F1
#
_cell.length_a   1.000
_cell.length_b   1.000
_cell.length_c   1.000
_cell.angle_alpha   90.00
_cell.angle_beta   90.00
_cell.angle_gamma   90.00
#
_symmetry.space_group_name_H-M   'P 1'
#
loop_
_entity.id
_entity.type
_entity.pdbx_description
1 polymer ?
#
loop_
_entity_poly.entity_id
_entity_poly.type
_entity_poly.pdbx_seq_one_letter_code
_entity_poly.pdbx_strand_id
1 'polypeptide(L)' 'MNTYMVLGGFLIMLICQDVIAVKAFKKSAREGLLCAIVPGYALYYESREENKQMEPLLGWLAGFGIVLLGIVR' A
#
# COMPACT_ATOMS: atom_id res chain seq x y z
N MET A 1 8.86 -20.88 5.60
CA MET A 1 8.06 -19.70 5.98
C MET A 1 8.83 -18.87 6.99
N ASN A 2 9.37 -17.73 6.59
CA ASN A 2 10.07 -16.80 7.48
C ASN A 2 9.13 -15.71 7.99
N THR A 3 8.59 -15.92 9.20
CA THR A 3 7.60 -15.05 9.85
C THR A 3 8.06 -13.59 9.97
N TYR A 4 9.36 -13.35 10.20
CA TYR A 4 9.88 -11.98 10.34
C TYR A 4 9.86 -11.21 9.01
N MET A 5 10.12 -11.88 7.90
CA MET A 5 10.01 -11.29 6.56
C MET A 5 8.56 -10.98 6.20
N VAL A 6 7.65 -11.90 6.52
CA VAL A 6 6.21 -11.69 6.30
C VAL A 6 5.70 -10.51 7.10
N LEU A 7 6.01 -10.43 8.40
CA LEU A 7 5.64 -9.31 9.26
C LEU A 7 6.23 -7.98 8.77
N GLY A 8 7.51 -7.95 8.40
CA GLY A 8 8.18 -6.75 7.89
C GLY A 8 7.56 -6.24 6.59
N GLY A 9 7.28 -7.14 5.65
CA GLY A 9 6.61 -6.79 4.40
C GLY A 9 5.19 -6.26 4.62
N PHE A 10 4.44 -6.86 5.55
CA PHE A 10 3.11 -6.38 5.94
C PHE A 10 3.15 -4.98 6.56
N LEU A 11 4.15 -4.71 7.41
CA LEU A 11 4.33 -3.40 8.04
C LEU A 11 4.60 -2.30 7.00
N ILE A 12 5.45 -2.60 6.02
CA ILE A 12 5.75 -1.68 4.91
C ILE A 12 4.48 -1.40 4.11
N MET A 13 3.70 -2.43 3.78
CA MET A 13 2.43 -2.25 3.06
C MET A 13 1.44 -1.37 3.83
N LEU A 14 1.28 -1.58 5.14
CA LEU A 14 0.39 -0.79 5.97
C LEU A 14 0.80 0.69 6.01
N ILE A 15 2.09 0.97 6.24
CA ILE A 15 2.60 2.35 6.28
C ILE A 15 2.37 3.05 4.93
N CYS A 16 2.68 2.39 3.81
CA CYS A 16 2.43 2.95 2.49
C CYS A 16 0.95 3.19 2.23
N GLN A 17 0.08 2.27 2.64
CA GLN A 17 -1.36 2.38 2.48
C GLN A 17 -1.95 3.52 3.32
N ASP A 18 -1.47 3.72 4.55
CA ASP A 18 -1.88 4.84 5.41
C ASP A 18 -1.49 6.20 4.80
N VAL A 19 -0.29 6.30 4.23
CA VAL A 19 0.15 7.53 3.54
C VAL A 19 -0.77 7.85 2.36
N ILE A 20 -1.14 6.85 1.56
CA ILE A 20 -2.06 7.02 0.43
C ILE A 20 -3.47 7.39 0.93
N ALA A 21 -3.96 6.71 1.97
CA ALA A 21 -5.27 6.95 2.54
C ALA A 21 -5.40 8.38 3.11
N VAL A 22 -4.44 8.84 3.91
CA VAL A 22 -4.45 10.19 4.49
C VAL A 22 -4.44 11.27 3.40
N LYS A 23 -3.71 11.05 2.31
CA LYS A 23 -3.72 11.97 1.16
C LYS A 23 -5.06 11.94 0.43
N ALA A 24 -5.61 10.75 0.17
CA ALA A 24 -6.93 10.61 -0.44
C ALA A 24 -8.02 11.25 0.43
N PHE A 25 -7.93 11.16 1.77
CA PHE A 25 -8.83 11.86 2.70
C PHE A 25 -8.82 13.38 2.54
N LYS A 26 -7.69 13.99 2.17
CA LYS A 26 -7.61 15.44 1.90
C LYS A 26 -8.37 15.86 0.65
N LYS A 27 -8.60 14.94 -0.28
CA LYS A 27 -9.28 15.20 -1.55
C LYS A 27 -10.76 14.79 -1.49
N SER A 28 -11.03 13.61 -0.93
CA SER A 28 -12.36 13.06 -0.77
C SER A 28 -12.36 12.03 0.37
N ALA A 29 -13.20 12.25 1.38
CA ALA A 29 -13.33 11.32 2.51
C ALA A 29 -13.73 9.90 2.07
N ARG A 30 -14.49 9.78 0.98
CA ARG A 30 -14.91 8.48 0.43
C ARG A 30 -13.73 7.72 -0.18
N GLU A 31 -12.85 8.42 -0.91
CA GLU A 31 -11.67 7.80 -1.52
C GLU A 31 -10.63 7.44 -0.48
N GLY A 32 -10.44 8.29 0.54
CA GLY A 32 -9.61 7.98 1.70
C GLY A 32 -10.06 6.73 2.44
N LEU A 33 -11.36 6.58 2.68
CA LEU A 33 -11.91 5.40 3.34
C LEU A 33 -11.72 4.13 2.49
N LEU A 34 -11.90 4.23 1.17
CA LEU A 34 -11.69 3.10 0.25
C LEU A 34 -10.22 2.69 0.18
N CYS A 35 -9.27 3.64 0.14
CA CYS A 35 -7.83 3.35 0.21
C CYS A 35 -7.42 2.72 1.55
N ALA A 36 -8.06 3.09 2.66
CA ALA A 36 -7.77 2.51 3.97
C ALA A 36 -8.33 1.08 4.13
N ILE A 37 -9.55 0.83 3.65
CA ILE A 37 -10.23 -0.46 3.82
C ILE A 37 -9.80 -1.49 2.77
N VAL A 38 -9.60 -1.04 1.53
CA VAL A 38 -9.33 -1.93 0.40
C VAL A 38 -7.90 -1.67 -0.09
N PRO A 39 -6.92 -2.53 0.27
CA PRO A 39 -5.52 -2.35 -0.11
C PRO A 39 -5.32 -2.23 -1.63
N GLY A 40 -6.08 -3.00 -2.40
CA GLY A 40 -6.06 -2.94 -3.86
C GLY A 40 -6.63 -1.65 -4.45
N TYR A 41 -7.49 -0.92 -3.71
CA TYR A 41 -8.03 0.36 -4.15
C TYR A 41 -6.97 1.46 -4.10
N ALA A 42 -5.99 1.36 -3.19
CA ALA A 42 -4.86 2.29 -3.14
C ALA A 42 -4.04 2.26 -4.46
N LEU A 43 -3.82 1.06 -5.03
CA LEU A 43 -3.17 0.88 -6.33
C LEU A 43 -4.00 1.50 -7.48
N TYR A 44 -5.31 1.29 -7.46
CA TYR A 44 -6.21 1.85 -8.47
C TYR A 44 -6.28 3.37 -8.40
N TYR A 45 -6.37 3.91 -7.18
CA TYR A 45 -6.44 5.35 -6.91
C TYR A 45 -5.17 6.07 -7.38
N GLU A 46 -4.00 5.55 -7.00
CA GLU A 46 -2.69 6.03 -7.47
C GLU A 46 -2.54 5.95 -8.99
N SER A 47 -3.02 4.87 -9.62
CA SER A 47 -2.97 4.72 -11.08
C SER A 47 -3.88 5.71 -11.83
N ARG A 48 -4.89 6.27 -11.14
CA ARG A 48 -5.90 7.15 -11.75
C ARG A 48 -5.58 8.63 -11.57
N GLU A 49 -4.83 9.00 -10.53
CA GLU A 49 -4.30 10.36 -10.42
C GLU A 49 -3.12 10.56 -11.40
N GLU A 50 -3.24 11.54 -12.30
CA GLU A 50 -2.17 11.96 -13.22
C GLU A 50 -0.88 12.38 -12.51
N ASN A 51 -1.00 12.73 -11.23
CA ASN A 51 0.12 13.06 -10.36
C ASN A 51 0.70 11.78 -9.75
N LYS A 52 1.45 11.03 -10.59
CA LYS A 52 2.09 9.75 -10.26
C LYS A 52 2.86 9.82 -8.94
N GLN A 53 2.26 9.42 -7.83
CA GLN A 53 2.96 9.24 -6.56
C GLN A 53 3.60 7.84 -6.56
N MET A 54 4.58 7.69 -7.45
CA MET A 54 5.30 6.43 -7.63
C MET A 54 5.96 5.92 -6.33
N GLU A 55 6.35 6.79 -5.40
CA GLU A 55 7.07 6.43 -4.18
C GLU A 55 6.27 5.52 -3.22
N PRO A 56 5.07 5.91 -2.71
CA PRO A 56 4.29 5.05 -1.83
C PRO A 56 3.79 3.79 -2.55
N LEU A 57 3.50 3.87 -3.85
CA LEU A 57 3.13 2.71 -4.67
C LEU A 57 4.28 1.69 -4.78
N LEU A 58 5.50 2.17 -5.06
CA LEU A 58 6.71 1.33 -5.10
C LEU A 58 6.99 0.70 -3.74
N GLY A 59 6.82 1.45 -2.65
CA GLY A 59 6.94 0.94 -1.29
C GLY A 59 5.93 -0.18 -1.00
N TRP A 60 4.67 0.00 -1.40
CA TRP A 60 3.63 -1.01 -1.24
C TRP A 60 3.94 -2.28 -2.05
N LEU A 61 4.39 -2.14 -3.31
CA LEU A 61 4.80 -3.26 -4.16
C LEU A 61 6.05 -3.98 -3.61
N ALA A 62 7.01 -3.24 -3.08
CA ALA A 62 8.20 -3.80 -2.45
C ALA A 62 7.83 -4.60 -1.19
N GLY A 63 6.95 -4.06 -0.34
CA GLY A 63 6.40 -4.77 0.82
C GLY A 63 5.70 -6.06 0.42
N PHE A 64 4.87 -6.02 -0.63
CA PHE A 64 4.21 -7.21 -1.18
C PHE A 64 5.21 -8.25 -1.68
N GLY A 65 6.28 -7.84 -2.36
CA GLY A 65 7.36 -8.72 -2.79
C GLY A 65 8.07 -9.40 -1.61
N ILE A 66 8.33 -8.66 -0.53
CA ILE A 66 8.94 -9.20 0.70
C ILE A 66 8.01 -10.22 1.37
N VAL A 67 6.70 -9.95 1.42
CA VAL A 67 5.70 -10.91 1.93
C VAL A 67 5.74 -12.20 1.11
N LEU A 68 5.71 -12.10 -0.22
CA LEU A 68 5.76 -13.27 -1.09
C LEU A 68 7.04 -14.09 -0.89
N LEU A 69 8.20 -13.43 -0.83
CA LEU A 69 9.48 -14.10 -0.57
C LEU A 69 9.52 -14.77 0.81
N GLY A 70 8.91 -14.17 1.83
CA GLY A 70 8.83 -14.72 3.18
C GLY A 70 7.85 -15.90 3.32
N ILE A 71 6.86 -16.01 2.43
CA ILE A 71 5.95 -17.17 2.35
C ILE A 71 6.64 -18.32 1.61
N VAL A 72 7.33 -18.03 0.51
CA VAL A 72 7.97 -19.04 -0.37
C VAL A 72 9.22 -19.67 0.27
N ARG A 73 9.96 -18.93 1.09
CA ARG A 73 11.08 -19.47 1.91
C ARG A 73 10.61 -19.85 3.29
#